data_AF-A0AAJ6G711-F1
#
_entry.id   AF-A0AAJ6G711-F1
#
_cell.length_a   1.000
_cell.length_b   1.000
_cell.length_c   1.000
_cell.angle_alpha   90.00
_cell.angle_beta   90.00
_cell.angle_gamma   90.00
#
_symmetry.space_group_name_H-M   'P 1'
#
loop_
_entity.id
_entity.type
_entity.pdbx_description
1 polymer ?
#
loop_
_entity_poly.entity_id
_entity_poly.type
_entity_poly.pdbx_seq_one_letter_code
_entity_poly.pdbx_strand_id
1 'polypeptide(L)'
;MTGEATSVVRGERPVTVRGSMITPIAWTALSAGVFATGLWLAWSRDVFGAAVFTRVWTSGMLLLVGTLALVSSVSALFAGVRVFPDRLEVTRGIFRTQVIRPGELVHFRASGKGNTVISGVTARGRGFTTDRYHRHHDVLVGWLEQNAAEPWAEFSDFFSKLTVQTRPRPVYRLFTMVLIVGFFIVSLLMFPGLWVAVAYDDAHKQQVTCTITAAEAVTVSNRSTRGIGSSHPAVAIDTSECGPLTLSRGVDSENQDAVARTLNRTEGPHVFTVGGGSFWFRTHTPWLRFVPAPTIYSVDGVG
;
A
#
# COMPACT_ATOMS: atom_id res chain seq x y z
N MET A 1 -38.99 -27.27 0.30
CA MET A 1 -37.79 -26.93 1.10
C MET A 1 -38.01 -25.63 1.89
N THR A 2 -39.15 -25.48 2.57
CA THR A 2 -39.61 -24.21 3.19
C THR A 2 -39.67 -24.29 4.73
N GLY A 3 -39.36 -25.44 5.32
CA GLY A 3 -39.45 -25.66 6.78
C GLY A 3 -38.19 -25.34 7.59
N GLU A 4 -37.02 -25.24 6.94
CA GLU A 4 -35.74 -25.09 7.65
C GLU A 4 -35.37 -23.61 7.89
N ALA A 5 -35.81 -22.70 7.01
CA ALA A 5 -35.61 -21.26 7.18
C ALA A 5 -36.49 -20.67 8.31
N THR A 6 -37.68 -21.25 8.54
CA THR A 6 -38.63 -20.80 9.57
C THR A 6 -38.21 -21.18 10.99
N SER A 7 -37.35 -22.19 11.18
CA SER A 7 -36.85 -22.57 12.51
C SER A 7 -35.65 -21.75 12.97
N VAL A 8 -34.86 -21.17 12.05
CA VAL A 8 -33.61 -20.47 12.40
C VAL A 8 -33.86 -19.10 13.04
N VAL A 9 -34.94 -18.40 12.67
CA VAL A 9 -35.32 -17.09 13.26
C VAL A 9 -35.98 -17.25 14.64
N ARG A 10 -36.39 -18.46 15.02
CA ARG A 10 -37.03 -18.76 16.31
C ARG A 10 -36.03 -19.03 17.44
N GLY A 11 -34.72 -19.04 17.14
CA GLY A 11 -33.67 -19.19 18.16
C GLY A 11 -33.43 -17.90 18.93
N GLU A 12 -33.36 -17.97 20.26
CA GLU A 12 -33.08 -16.83 21.16
C GLU A 12 -31.70 -16.16 20.95
N ARG A 13 -30.84 -16.71 20.08
CA ARG A 13 -29.47 -16.21 19.88
C ARG A 13 -29.36 -15.36 18.62
N PRO A 14 -28.79 -14.14 18.71
CA PRO A 14 -28.59 -13.30 17.54
C PRO A 14 -27.62 -13.92 16.55
N VAL A 15 -27.96 -13.84 15.26
CA VAL A 15 -27.11 -14.32 14.16
C VAL A 15 -26.43 -13.12 13.50
N THR A 16 -25.11 -13.23 13.26
CA THR A 16 -24.34 -12.16 12.62
C THR A 16 -24.16 -12.46 11.13
N VAL A 17 -24.68 -11.58 10.28
CA VAL A 17 -24.49 -11.60 8.83
C VAL A 17 -23.24 -10.81 8.47
N ARG A 18 -22.27 -11.49 7.85
CA ARG A 18 -20.95 -10.88 7.62
C ARG A 18 -20.14 -11.54 6.50
N GLY A 19 -19.29 -10.73 5.86
CA GLY A 19 -18.30 -11.21 4.89
C GLY A 19 -17.11 -11.94 5.53
N SER A 20 -16.19 -12.42 4.69
CA SER A 20 -14.96 -13.08 5.14
C SER A 20 -14.10 -12.14 6.00
N MET A 21 -13.58 -12.68 7.11
CA MET A 21 -12.70 -11.96 8.03
C MET A 21 -11.22 -12.00 7.61
N ILE A 22 -10.84 -12.89 6.67
CA ILE A 22 -9.43 -13.10 6.32
C ILE A 22 -8.83 -11.82 5.71
N THR A 23 -9.53 -11.23 4.74
CA THR A 23 -9.09 -10.02 4.05
C THR A 23 -8.91 -8.83 4.99
N PRO A 24 -9.89 -8.45 5.83
CA PRO A 24 -9.70 -7.33 6.75
C PRO A 24 -8.63 -7.62 7.81
N ILE A 25 -8.49 -8.85 8.32
CA ILE A 25 -7.40 -9.21 9.25
C ILE A 25 -6.03 -9.01 8.60
N ALA A 26 -5.83 -9.57 7.40
CA ALA A 26 -4.57 -9.42 6.66
C ALA A 26 -4.25 -7.94 6.38
N TRP A 27 -5.28 -7.16 6.02
CA TRP A 27 -5.13 -5.72 5.78
C TRP A 27 -4.79 -4.94 7.05
N THR A 28 -5.39 -5.30 8.19
CA THR A 28 -5.05 -4.72 9.50
C THR A 28 -3.61 -5.03 9.89
N ALA A 29 -3.15 -6.28 9.72
CA ALA A 29 -1.77 -6.65 10.00
C ALA A 29 -0.77 -5.87 9.13
N LEU A 30 -1.04 -5.76 7.83
CA LEU A 30 -0.21 -4.97 6.91
C LEU A 30 -0.19 -3.49 7.29
N SER A 31 -1.35 -2.91 7.59
CA SER A 31 -1.48 -1.50 7.99
C SER A 31 -0.78 -1.20 9.31
N ALA A 32 -0.83 -2.13 10.27
CA ALA A 32 -0.12 -2.03 11.53
C ALA A 32 1.41 -2.05 11.31
N GLY A 33 1.90 -2.88 10.38
CA GLY A 33 3.30 -2.87 9.97
C GLY A 33 3.73 -1.52 9.40
N VAL A 34 2.95 -0.96 8.47
CA VAL A 34 3.23 0.38 7.88
C VAL A 34 3.26 1.47 8.95
N PHE A 35 2.30 1.46 9.88
CA PHE A 35 2.25 2.40 10.99
C PHE A 35 3.47 2.26 11.90
N ALA A 36 3.83 1.03 12.28
CA ALA A 36 5.00 0.75 13.11
C ALA A 36 6.31 1.19 12.44
N THR A 37 6.45 0.98 11.12
CA THR A 37 7.60 1.49 10.36
C THR A 37 7.65 3.01 10.38
N GLY A 38 6.52 3.70 10.20
CA GLY A 38 6.43 5.15 10.31
C GLY A 38 6.87 5.66 11.69
N LEU A 39 6.42 5.00 12.76
CA LEU A 39 6.80 5.33 14.13
C LEU A 39 8.29 5.10 14.40
N TRP A 40 8.82 3.97 13.94
CA TRP A 40 10.25 3.67 14.04
C TRP A 40 11.10 4.70 13.31
N LEU A 41 10.73 5.07 12.07
CA LEU A 41 11.44 6.09 11.29
C LEU A 41 11.39 7.49 11.92
N ALA A 42 10.31 7.81 12.64
CA ALA A 42 10.19 9.08 13.35
C ALA A 42 11.26 9.23 14.44
N TRP A 43 11.65 8.11 15.07
CA TRP A 43 12.62 8.07 16.16
C TRP A 43 14.04 7.69 15.71
N SER A 44 14.21 7.09 14.53
CA SER A 44 15.51 6.68 14.02
C SER A 44 16.33 7.88 13.53
N ARG A 45 17.04 8.55 14.45
CA ARG A 45 17.95 9.64 14.08
C ARG A 45 19.14 9.12 13.27
N ASP A 46 19.62 7.92 13.62
CA ASP A 46 20.77 7.30 12.98
C ASP A 46 20.55 7.13 11.49
N VAL A 47 19.37 6.64 11.08
CA VAL A 47 19.00 6.40 9.67
C VAL A 47 19.09 7.65 8.79
N PHE A 48 18.77 8.84 9.31
CA PHE A 48 18.66 10.06 8.51
C PHE A 48 19.77 11.08 8.76
N GLY A 49 20.57 10.91 9.82
CA GLY A 49 21.59 11.89 10.22
C GLY A 49 21.02 13.31 10.34
N ALA A 50 21.56 14.25 9.55
CA ALA A 50 21.15 15.65 9.52
C ALA A 50 19.89 15.92 8.68
N ALA A 51 19.36 14.94 7.94
CA ALA A 51 18.20 15.10 7.05
C ALA A 51 16.87 15.11 7.82
N VAL A 52 16.68 16.10 8.69
CA VAL A 52 15.51 16.24 9.56
C VAL A 52 14.22 16.34 8.75
N PHE A 53 14.22 17.10 7.65
CA PHE A 53 13.05 17.23 6.78
C PHE A 53 12.62 15.88 6.21
N THR A 54 13.55 15.12 5.62
CA THR A 54 13.27 13.80 5.04
C THR A 54 12.73 12.84 6.09
N ARG A 55 13.31 12.84 7.30
CA ARG A 55 12.81 12.03 8.42
C ARG A 55 11.36 12.39 8.78
N VAL A 56 11.07 13.67 8.96
CA VAL A 56 9.72 14.13 9.36
C VAL A 56 8.70 13.86 8.27
N TRP A 57 9.04 14.12 7.01
CA TRP A 57 8.16 13.90 5.87
C TRP A 57 7.83 12.41 5.67
N THR A 58 8.85 11.56 5.63
CA THR A 58 8.67 10.12 5.37
C THR A 58 7.94 9.41 6.50
N SER A 59 8.31 9.69 7.75
CA SER A 59 7.60 9.15 8.93
C SER A 59 6.18 9.66 9.02
N GLY A 60 5.95 10.96 8.80
CA GLY A 60 4.61 11.56 8.78
C GLY A 60 3.69 10.94 7.73
N MET A 61 4.19 10.72 6.51
CA MET A 61 3.41 10.11 5.44
C MET A 61 3.05 8.65 5.74
N LEU A 62 4.00 7.86 6.26
CA LEU A 62 3.75 6.47 6.67
C LEU A 62 2.77 6.38 7.83
N LEU A 63 2.88 7.27 8.82
CA LEU A 63 1.94 7.33 9.94
C LEU A 63 0.53 7.71 9.47
N LEU A 64 0.40 8.71 8.60
CA LEU A 64 -0.90 9.12 8.06
C LEU A 64 -1.56 8.00 7.26
N VAL A 65 -0.81 7.41 6.33
CA VAL A 65 -1.29 6.32 5.46
C VAL A 65 -1.60 5.06 6.29
N GLY A 66 -0.70 4.67 7.19
CA GLY A 66 -0.88 3.55 8.10
C GLY A 66 -2.09 3.73 9.02
N THR A 67 -2.30 4.92 9.57
CA THR A 67 -3.46 5.23 10.43
C THR A 67 -4.77 5.15 9.66
N LEU A 68 -4.86 5.79 8.49
CA LEU A 68 -6.07 5.76 7.66
C LEU A 68 -6.40 4.32 7.22
N ALA A 69 -5.40 3.57 6.80
CA ALA A 69 -5.57 2.17 6.40
C ALA A 69 -5.98 1.30 7.60
N LEU A 70 -5.39 1.52 8.77
CA LEU A 70 -5.72 0.79 9.99
C LEU A 70 -7.15 1.09 10.45
N VAL A 71 -7.55 2.36 10.52
CA VAL A 71 -8.94 2.76 10.84
C VAL A 71 -9.93 2.14 9.87
N SER A 72 -9.65 2.17 8.56
CA SER A 72 -10.49 1.54 7.54
C SER A 72 -10.58 0.01 7.73
N SER A 73 -9.45 -0.66 7.93
CA SER A 73 -9.37 -2.11 8.12
C SER A 73 -10.11 -2.57 9.37
N VAL A 74 -9.90 -1.89 10.49
CA VAL A 74 -10.54 -2.17 11.79
C VAL A 74 -12.03 -1.84 11.70
N SER A 75 -12.42 -0.77 11.00
CA SER A 75 -13.83 -0.50 10.70
C SER A 75 -14.49 -1.65 9.95
N ALA A 76 -13.80 -2.25 8.98
CA ALA A 76 -14.29 -3.44 8.30
C ALA A 76 -14.32 -4.68 9.21
N LEU A 77 -13.45 -4.75 10.24
CA LEU A 77 -13.45 -5.77 11.30
C LEU A 77 -14.57 -5.62 12.34
N PHE A 78 -15.27 -4.49 12.39
CA PHE A 78 -16.48 -4.34 13.20
C PHE A 78 -17.76 -4.25 12.36
N ALA A 79 -17.66 -4.02 11.05
CA ALA A 79 -18.80 -3.93 10.16
C ALA A 79 -19.56 -5.27 10.05
N GLY A 80 -20.86 -5.24 10.33
CA GLY A 80 -21.73 -6.41 10.25
C GLY A 80 -23.18 -6.09 10.58
N VAL A 81 -24.08 -6.99 10.24
CA VAL A 81 -25.50 -6.90 10.60
C VAL A 81 -25.83 -8.03 11.55
N ARG A 82 -26.20 -7.71 12.78
CA ARG A 82 -26.74 -8.68 13.74
C ARG A 82 -28.25 -8.70 13.61
N VAL A 83 -28.79 -9.88 13.33
CA VAL A 83 -30.22 -10.13 13.18
C VAL A 83 -30.74 -10.65 14.51
N PHE A 84 -31.65 -9.91 15.13
CA PHE A 84 -32.47 -10.35 16.25
C PHE A 84 -33.91 -10.58 15.77
N PRO A 85 -34.71 -11.37 16.48
CA PRO A 85 -36.13 -11.54 16.13
C PRO A 85 -36.89 -10.21 16.07
N ASP A 86 -36.59 -9.30 17.00
CA ASP A 86 -37.30 -8.02 17.22
C ASP A 86 -36.64 -6.80 16.55
N ARG A 87 -35.40 -6.91 16.05
CA ARG A 87 -34.63 -5.78 15.52
C ARG A 87 -33.43 -6.21 14.69
N LEU A 88 -32.90 -5.27 13.89
CA LEU A 88 -31.57 -5.37 13.29
C LEU A 88 -30.61 -4.43 13.99
N GLU A 89 -29.43 -4.92 14.35
CA GLU A 89 -28.31 -4.11 14.81
C GLU A 89 -27.26 -4.04 13.71
N VAL A 90 -27.11 -2.86 13.11
CA VAL A 90 -26.18 -2.61 12.01
C VAL A 90 -24.98 -1.86 12.57
N THR A 91 -23.83 -2.52 12.62
CA THR A 91 -22.58 -1.86 13.00
C THR A 91 -21.88 -1.36 11.74
N ARG A 92 -21.70 -0.03 11.63
CA ARG A 92 -20.88 0.61 10.58
C ARG A 92 -19.64 1.21 11.22
N GLY A 93 -18.49 0.59 10.95
CA GLY A 93 -17.21 1.02 11.52
C GLY A 93 -17.07 0.72 13.01
N ILE A 94 -16.20 1.47 13.69
CA ILE A 94 -15.72 1.12 15.05
C ILE A 94 -16.71 1.51 16.16
N PHE A 95 -17.57 2.53 15.96
CA PHE A 95 -18.32 3.15 17.07
C PHE A 95 -19.81 3.39 16.82
N ARG A 96 -20.36 3.03 15.66
CA ARG A 96 -21.78 3.31 15.35
C ARG A 96 -22.54 2.02 15.09
N THR A 97 -23.25 1.58 16.11
CA THR A 97 -24.33 0.58 15.97
C THR A 97 -25.65 1.32 15.81
N GLN A 98 -26.35 1.01 14.72
CA GLN A 98 -27.69 1.52 14.45
C GLN A 98 -28.69 0.40 14.67
N VAL A 99 -29.71 0.67 15.47
CA VAL A 99 -30.84 -0.23 15.64
C VAL A 99 -31.91 0.14 14.63
N ILE A 100 -32.41 -0.86 13.90
CA ILE A 100 -33.51 -0.73 12.95
C ILE A 100 -34.62 -1.67 13.42
N ARG A 101 -35.83 -1.13 13.59
CA ARG A 101 -37.01 -1.91 14.02
C ARG A 101 -37.82 -2.40 12.82
N PRO A 102 -38.67 -3.43 13.01
CA PRO A 102 -39.66 -3.84 12.01
C PRO A 102 -40.45 -2.64 11.48
N GLY A 103 -40.68 -2.59 10.17
CA GLY A 103 -41.41 -1.50 9.51
C GLY A 103 -40.67 -0.17 9.33
N GLU A 104 -39.48 0.04 9.91
CA GLU A 104 -38.72 1.29 9.72
C GLU A 104 -38.03 1.39 8.35
N LEU A 105 -37.80 0.26 7.68
CA LEU A 105 -37.19 0.21 6.36
C LEU A 105 -38.22 0.58 5.29
N VAL A 106 -37.91 1.64 4.55
CA VAL A 106 -38.83 2.21 3.56
C VAL A 106 -38.30 2.12 2.15
N HIS A 107 -36.98 2.07 1.96
CA HIS A 107 -36.36 2.08 0.64
C HIS A 107 -35.29 1.01 0.54
N PHE A 108 -35.29 0.28 -0.57
CA PHE A 108 -34.28 -0.73 -0.86
C PHE A 108 -33.57 -0.40 -2.18
N ARG A 109 -32.29 -0.73 -2.26
CA ARG A 109 -31.46 -0.49 -3.45
C ARG A 109 -30.52 -1.67 -3.70
N ALA A 110 -30.48 -2.07 -4.97
CA ALA A 110 -29.50 -3.00 -5.52
C ALA A 110 -28.25 -2.23 -5.97
N SER A 111 -27.07 -2.78 -5.71
CA SER A 111 -25.84 -2.25 -6.30
C SER A 111 -24.80 -3.35 -6.55
N GLY A 112 -23.70 -2.97 -7.17
CA GLY A 112 -22.62 -3.89 -7.53
C GLY A 112 -22.85 -4.59 -8.87
N LYS A 113 -21.77 -5.15 -9.43
CA LYS A 113 -21.80 -5.83 -10.72
C LYS A 113 -22.62 -7.12 -10.62
N GLY A 114 -23.82 -7.11 -11.21
CA GLY A 114 -24.80 -8.21 -11.11
C GLY A 114 -25.75 -8.10 -9.93
N ASN A 115 -25.91 -6.91 -9.34
CA ASN A 115 -26.87 -6.62 -8.26
C ASN A 115 -26.71 -7.56 -7.04
N THR A 116 -25.46 -7.81 -6.65
CA THR A 116 -25.15 -8.73 -5.55
C THR A 116 -25.19 -8.07 -4.17
N VAL A 117 -25.22 -6.74 -4.12
CA VAL A 117 -25.24 -5.96 -2.88
C VAL A 117 -26.64 -5.38 -2.68
N ILE A 118 -27.22 -5.66 -1.51
CA ILE A 118 -28.52 -5.14 -1.08
C ILE A 118 -28.27 -4.09 0.00
N SER A 119 -28.91 -2.93 -0.14
CA SER A 119 -28.96 -1.91 0.90
C SER A 119 -30.40 -1.52 1.20
N GLY A 120 -30.74 -1.45 2.48
CA GLY A 120 -32.02 -0.95 2.97
C GLY A 120 -31.81 0.32 3.78
N VAL A 121 -32.68 1.31 3.59
CA VAL A 121 -32.61 2.62 4.25
C VAL A 121 -33.97 2.98 4.85
N THR A 122 -33.95 3.53 6.06
CA THR A 122 -35.10 4.08 6.78
C THR A 122 -35.37 5.51 6.32
N ALA A 123 -36.55 6.05 6.64
CA ALA A 123 -36.92 7.42 6.28
C ALA A 123 -35.94 8.48 6.87
N ARG A 124 -35.23 8.10 7.94
CA ARG A 124 -34.22 8.94 8.61
C ARG A 124 -32.80 8.76 8.05
N GLY A 125 -32.64 8.09 6.91
CA GLY A 125 -31.34 7.86 6.26
C GLY A 125 -30.45 6.83 6.96
N ARG A 126 -30.96 6.10 7.95
CA ARG A 126 -30.24 4.99 8.62
C ARG A 126 -30.43 3.72 7.81
N GLY A 127 -29.46 2.82 7.79
CA GLY A 127 -29.61 1.66 6.93
C GLY A 127 -28.50 0.63 7.03
N PHE A 128 -28.66 -0.44 6.27
CA PHE A 128 -27.65 -1.49 6.14
C PHE A 128 -27.24 -1.66 4.69
N THR A 129 -26.07 -2.25 4.51
CA THR A 129 -25.57 -2.71 3.23
C THR A 129 -24.95 -4.08 3.46
N THR A 130 -25.36 -5.08 2.68
CA THR A 130 -24.81 -6.43 2.77
C THR A 130 -24.64 -7.03 1.38
N ASP A 131 -23.70 -7.95 1.23
CA ASP A 131 -23.49 -8.72 0.01
C ASP A 131 -24.15 -10.09 0.18
N ARG A 132 -24.83 -10.59 -0.85
CA ARG A 132 -25.48 -11.92 -0.86
C ARG A 132 -24.52 -13.06 -0.49
N TYR A 133 -23.23 -12.91 -0.77
CA TYR A 133 -22.22 -13.93 -0.44
C TYR A 133 -21.71 -13.85 1.01
N HIS A 134 -22.28 -12.97 1.84
CA HIS A 134 -22.02 -12.97 3.27
C HIS A 134 -22.58 -14.24 3.94
N ARG A 135 -21.90 -14.71 4.97
CA ARG A 135 -22.36 -15.83 5.78
C ARG A 135 -23.68 -15.46 6.45
N HIS A 136 -24.63 -16.39 6.52
CA HIS A 136 -25.96 -16.21 7.13
C HIS A 136 -26.84 -15.13 6.46
N HIS A 137 -26.56 -14.79 5.19
CA HIS A 137 -27.37 -13.82 4.45
C HIS A 137 -28.84 -14.28 4.30
N ASP A 138 -29.08 -15.58 4.22
CA ASP A 138 -30.39 -16.22 4.25
C ASP A 138 -31.22 -15.83 5.48
N VAL A 139 -30.59 -15.75 6.65
CA VAL A 139 -31.27 -15.35 7.91
C VAL A 139 -31.74 -13.90 7.84
N LEU A 140 -30.92 -13.00 7.26
CA LEU A 140 -31.33 -11.61 7.05
C LEU A 140 -32.50 -11.51 6.06
N VAL A 141 -32.47 -12.27 4.98
CA VAL A 141 -33.57 -12.31 4.00
C VAL A 141 -34.86 -12.79 4.65
N GLY A 142 -34.82 -13.86 5.43
CA GLY A 142 -35.99 -14.37 6.16
C GLY A 142 -36.55 -13.35 7.17
N TRP A 143 -35.67 -12.60 7.86
CA TRP A 143 -36.13 -11.51 8.73
C TRP A 143 -36.83 -10.40 7.94
N LEU A 144 -36.27 -10.00 6.79
CA LEU A 144 -36.84 -8.97 5.93
C LEU A 144 -38.19 -9.39 5.33
N GLU A 145 -38.33 -10.66 4.91
CA GLU A 145 -39.61 -11.21 4.41
C GLU A 145 -40.74 -11.11 5.45
N GLN A 146 -40.41 -11.22 6.73
CA GLN A 146 -41.38 -11.17 7.82
C GLN A 146 -41.66 -9.75 8.34
N ASN A 147 -40.67 -8.84 8.25
CA ASN A 147 -40.67 -7.59 9.01
C ASN A 147 -40.49 -6.32 8.17
N ALA A 148 -40.11 -6.43 6.90
CA ALA A 148 -40.03 -5.29 5.99
C ALA A 148 -41.41 -5.00 5.37
N ALA A 149 -41.66 -3.73 5.05
CA ALA A 149 -42.91 -3.29 4.42
C ALA A 149 -43.08 -3.87 2.99
N GLU A 150 -44.26 -3.70 2.39
CA GLU A 150 -44.60 -4.12 1.01
C GLU A 150 -43.51 -3.89 -0.06
N PRO A 151 -42.73 -2.79 -0.05
CA PRO A 151 -41.64 -2.58 -1.01
C PRO A 151 -40.59 -3.71 -1.04
N TRP A 152 -40.44 -4.48 0.03
CA TRP A 152 -39.51 -5.62 0.05
C TRP A 152 -39.97 -6.78 -0.83
N ALA A 153 -41.27 -7.05 -0.91
CA ALA A 153 -41.80 -8.17 -1.70
C ALA A 153 -41.60 -7.95 -3.21
N GLU A 154 -41.87 -6.74 -3.69
CA GLU A 154 -41.57 -6.35 -5.07
C GLU A 154 -40.06 -6.36 -5.35
N PHE A 155 -39.28 -5.89 -4.39
CA PHE A 155 -37.83 -5.85 -4.49
C PHE A 155 -37.23 -7.27 -4.52
N SER A 156 -37.70 -8.20 -3.69
CA SER A 156 -37.19 -9.57 -3.66
C SER A 156 -37.48 -10.34 -4.94
N ASP A 157 -38.67 -10.19 -5.52
CA ASP A 157 -39.04 -10.75 -6.82
C ASP A 157 -38.12 -10.23 -7.94
N PHE A 158 -37.79 -8.94 -7.92
CA PHE A 158 -36.84 -8.34 -8.86
C PHE A 158 -35.45 -8.98 -8.80
N PHE A 159 -34.87 -9.25 -7.61
CA PHE A 159 -33.58 -9.97 -7.55
C PHE A 159 -33.70 -11.42 -7.97
N SER A 160 -34.83 -12.08 -7.70
CA SER A 160 -35.03 -13.45 -8.17
C SER A 160 -34.87 -13.54 -9.69
N LYS A 161 -35.30 -12.49 -10.42
CA LYS A 161 -35.25 -12.39 -11.89
C LYS A 161 -33.91 -11.92 -12.45
N LEU A 162 -33.20 -11.02 -11.76
CA LEU A 162 -31.97 -10.38 -12.27
C LEU A 162 -30.66 -11.08 -11.94
N THR A 163 -30.70 -12.16 -11.16
CA THR A 163 -29.50 -12.73 -10.57
C THR A 163 -28.77 -13.70 -11.50
N VAL A 164 -27.89 -13.14 -12.32
CA VAL A 164 -27.03 -13.90 -13.28
C VAL A 164 -25.84 -14.59 -12.58
N GLN A 165 -25.40 -14.11 -11.41
CA GLN A 165 -24.26 -14.71 -10.70
C GLN A 165 -24.71 -15.68 -9.61
N THR A 166 -24.39 -16.95 -9.81
CA THR A 166 -24.64 -18.05 -8.87
C THR A 166 -23.46 -18.31 -7.92
N ARG A 167 -22.27 -17.79 -8.23
CA ARG A 167 -21.05 -17.96 -7.41
C ARG A 167 -20.25 -16.67 -7.31
N PRO A 168 -19.56 -16.45 -6.16
CA PRO A 168 -18.58 -15.39 -6.08
C PRO A 168 -17.48 -15.63 -7.12
N ARG A 169 -16.83 -14.56 -7.61
CA ARG A 169 -15.63 -14.65 -8.46
C ARG A 169 -14.38 -14.47 -7.60
N PRO A 170 -13.96 -15.49 -6.81
CA PRO A 170 -12.86 -15.36 -5.87
C PRO A 170 -11.56 -14.97 -6.57
N VAL A 171 -11.32 -15.51 -7.77
CA VAL A 171 -10.10 -15.25 -8.56
C VAL A 171 -10.01 -13.77 -8.96
N TYR A 172 -11.10 -13.17 -9.45
CA TYR A 172 -11.10 -11.76 -9.84
C TYR A 172 -10.93 -10.83 -8.62
N ARG A 173 -11.60 -11.13 -7.50
CA ARG A 173 -11.46 -10.37 -6.25
C ARG A 173 -10.03 -10.46 -5.71
N LEU A 174 -9.44 -11.65 -5.69
CA LEU A 174 -8.06 -11.88 -5.27
C LEU A 174 -7.08 -11.14 -6.18
N PHE A 175 -7.22 -11.27 -7.50
CA PHE A 175 -6.37 -10.60 -8.48
C PHE A 175 -6.42 -9.07 -8.33
N THR A 176 -7.62 -8.50 -8.20
CA THR A 176 -7.79 -7.05 -7.99
C THR A 176 -7.16 -6.60 -6.67
N MET A 177 -7.33 -7.39 -5.60
CA MET A 177 -6.72 -7.12 -4.31
C MET A 177 -5.19 -7.15 -4.39
N VAL A 178 -4.62 -8.17 -5.02
CA VAL A 178 -3.16 -8.30 -5.20
C VAL A 178 -2.60 -7.12 -6.01
N LEU A 179 -3.28 -6.69 -7.06
CA LEU A 179 -2.88 -5.51 -7.82
C LEU A 179 -2.89 -4.23 -6.98
N ILE A 180 -3.94 -4.01 -6.17
CA ILE A 180 -4.02 -2.83 -5.29
C ILE A 180 -2.90 -2.87 -4.25
N VAL A 181 -2.66 -4.03 -3.62
CA VAL A 181 -1.59 -4.23 -2.65
C VAL A 181 -0.23 -3.98 -3.31
N GLY A 182 0.01 -4.55 -4.49
CA GLY A 182 1.25 -4.37 -5.24
C GLY A 182 1.49 -2.90 -5.58
N PHE A 183 0.47 -2.22 -6.11
CA PHE A 183 0.54 -0.78 -6.40
C PHE A 183 0.86 0.05 -5.14
N PHE A 184 0.24 -0.30 -4.01
CA PHE A 184 0.46 0.38 -2.74
C PHE A 184 1.88 0.18 -2.21
N ILE A 185 2.39 -1.06 -2.24
CA ILE A 185 3.78 -1.37 -1.86
C ILE A 185 4.76 -0.62 -2.77
N VAL A 186 4.56 -0.66 -4.09
CA VAL A 186 5.42 0.05 -5.05
C VAL A 186 5.39 1.55 -4.79
N SER A 187 4.22 2.13 -4.49
CA SER A 187 4.12 3.54 -4.13
C SER A 187 4.86 3.88 -2.84
N LEU A 188 4.77 3.02 -1.81
CA LEU A 188 5.54 3.18 -0.58
C LEU A 188 7.06 3.00 -0.79
N LEU A 189 7.49 2.17 -1.74
CA LEU A 189 8.91 2.03 -2.05
C LEU A 189 9.43 3.23 -2.87
N MET A 190 8.65 3.72 -3.83
CA MET A 190 9.06 4.82 -4.71
C MET A 190 9.06 6.18 -3.99
N PHE A 191 8.02 6.49 -3.20
CA PHE A 191 7.87 7.83 -2.63
C PHE A 191 8.67 8.04 -1.35
N PRO A 192 8.48 7.30 -0.25
CA PRO A 192 9.36 7.43 0.91
C PRO A 192 10.65 6.63 0.76
N GLY A 193 10.62 5.42 0.19
CA GLY A 193 11.78 4.53 0.15
C GLY A 193 13.01 5.11 -0.55
N LEU A 194 12.84 5.74 -1.73
CA LEU A 194 13.95 6.37 -2.45
C LEU A 194 14.58 7.51 -1.66
N TRP A 195 13.77 8.35 -1.01
CA TRP A 195 14.25 9.48 -0.21
C TRP A 195 14.94 9.02 1.07
N VAL A 196 14.43 7.96 1.70
CA VAL A 196 15.09 7.30 2.84
C VAL A 196 16.46 6.77 2.41
N ALA A 197 16.56 6.11 1.26
CA ALA A 197 17.83 5.57 0.77
C ALA A 197 18.88 6.67 0.53
N VAL A 198 18.49 7.78 -0.10
CA VAL A 198 19.39 8.92 -0.33
C VAL A 198 19.82 9.57 0.99
N ALA A 199 18.89 9.76 1.92
CA ALA A 199 19.21 10.32 3.23
C ALA A 199 20.11 9.39 4.06
N TYR A 200 19.89 8.09 3.95
CA TYR A 200 20.70 7.08 4.62
C TYR A 200 22.15 7.09 4.11
N ASP A 201 22.34 7.15 2.80
CA ASP A 201 23.67 7.24 2.18
C ASP A 201 24.41 8.51 2.59
N ASP A 202 23.73 9.65 2.71
CA ASP A 202 24.37 10.91 3.12
C ASP A 202 24.74 10.90 4.61
N ALA A 203 23.98 10.19 5.44
CA ALA A 203 24.26 9.99 6.86
C ALA A 203 25.35 8.93 7.10
N HIS A 204 25.47 7.92 6.24
CA HIS A 204 26.37 6.77 6.41
C HIS A 204 27.35 6.66 5.27
N LYS A 205 28.33 7.55 5.28
CA LYS A 205 29.44 7.53 4.32
C LYS A 205 30.45 6.46 4.74
N GLN A 206 30.87 5.64 3.79
CA GLN A 206 31.89 4.62 4.00
C GLN A 206 33.06 4.89 3.07
N GLN A 207 34.27 4.63 3.56
CA GLN A 207 35.48 4.69 2.75
C GLN A 207 35.78 3.29 2.21
N VAL A 208 35.96 3.20 0.90
CA VAL A 208 36.30 1.96 0.20
C VAL A 208 37.52 2.20 -0.66
N THR A 209 38.46 1.26 -0.66
CA THR A 209 39.68 1.36 -1.44
C THR A 209 39.55 0.51 -2.68
N CYS A 210 39.62 1.14 -3.85
CA CYS A 210 39.45 0.48 -5.14
C CYS A 210 40.53 1.00 -6.12
N THR A 211 40.97 0.14 -7.02
CA THR A 211 41.91 0.50 -8.09
C THR A 211 41.13 0.97 -9.31
N ILE A 212 41.48 2.14 -9.84
CA ILE A 212 40.86 2.68 -11.06
C ILE A 212 41.46 1.97 -12.27
N THR A 213 40.61 1.40 -13.12
CA THR A 213 41.03 0.75 -14.38
C THR A 213 40.71 1.59 -15.60
N ALA A 214 39.64 2.40 -15.55
CA ALA A 214 39.32 3.39 -16.58
C ALA A 214 38.46 4.52 -15.99
N ALA A 215 38.56 5.72 -16.57
CA ALA A 215 37.68 6.84 -16.26
C ALA A 215 37.28 7.60 -17.53
N GLU A 216 35.98 7.82 -17.74
CA GLU A 216 35.43 8.48 -18.92
C GLU A 216 34.42 9.56 -18.55
N ALA A 217 34.46 10.70 -19.25
CA ALA A 217 33.45 11.73 -19.11
C ALA A 217 32.15 11.26 -19.78
N VAL A 218 31.04 11.30 -19.03
CA VAL A 218 29.73 10.82 -19.47
C VAL A 218 28.65 11.84 -19.13
N THR A 219 27.58 11.87 -19.91
CA THR A 219 26.39 12.65 -19.57
C THR A 219 25.29 11.71 -19.08
N VAL A 220 24.94 11.82 -17.81
CA VAL A 220 23.89 11.00 -17.19
C VAL A 220 22.55 11.69 -17.37
N SER A 221 21.60 11.02 -18.01
CA SER A 221 20.25 11.55 -18.22
C SER A 221 19.22 10.83 -17.35
N ASN A 222 18.51 11.56 -16.49
CA ASN A 222 17.30 11.04 -15.84
C ASN A 222 16.10 11.31 -16.75
N ARG A 223 15.80 10.42 -17.70
CA ARG A 223 14.63 10.60 -18.57
C ARG A 223 13.38 10.02 -17.91
N SER A 224 12.39 10.87 -17.61
CA SER A 224 11.04 10.38 -17.34
C SER A 224 10.39 9.89 -18.64
N THR A 225 9.42 8.97 -18.54
CA THR A 225 8.60 8.51 -19.67
C THR A 225 7.79 9.61 -20.37
N ARG A 226 7.76 10.83 -19.81
CA ARG A 226 7.15 12.03 -20.39
C ARG A 226 8.15 13.00 -21.05
N GLY A 227 9.42 12.61 -21.19
CA GLY A 227 10.44 13.42 -21.88
C GLY A 227 10.99 14.60 -21.07
N ILE A 228 10.53 14.79 -19.83
CA ILE A 228 11.19 15.69 -18.88
C ILE A 228 12.35 14.91 -18.28
N GLY A 229 13.57 15.34 -18.60
CA GLY A 229 14.76 14.79 -18.00
C GLY A 229 15.87 15.83 -17.96
N SER A 230 16.57 15.90 -16.83
CA SER A 230 17.80 16.65 -16.72
C SER A 230 18.97 15.74 -17.14
N SER A 231 19.82 16.27 -17.99
CA SER A 231 21.13 15.71 -18.31
C SER A 231 22.17 16.38 -17.43
N HIS A 232 22.96 15.60 -16.71
CA HIS A 232 24.02 16.09 -15.85
C HIS A 232 25.37 15.53 -16.31
N PRO A 233 26.40 16.38 -16.41
CA PRO A 233 27.78 15.93 -16.63
C PRO A 233 28.24 15.09 -15.43
N ALA A 234 28.97 14.02 -15.71
CA ALA A 234 29.50 13.11 -14.72
C ALA A 234 30.74 12.38 -15.27
N VAL A 235 31.43 11.63 -14.43
CA VAL A 235 32.53 10.75 -14.82
C VAL A 235 32.19 9.32 -14.44
N ALA A 236 32.17 8.42 -15.43
CA ALA A 236 32.08 6.98 -15.21
C ALA A 236 33.48 6.45 -14.87
N ILE A 237 33.60 5.69 -13.78
CA ILE A 237 34.87 5.17 -13.27
C ILE A 237 34.75 3.66 -13.19
N ASP A 238 35.51 2.93 -13.98
CA ASP A 238 35.62 1.48 -13.83
C ASP A 238 36.69 1.14 -12.80
N THR A 239 36.36 0.19 -11.92
CA THR A 239 37.27 -0.29 -10.87
C THR A 239 37.29 -1.80 -10.83
N SER A 240 38.42 -2.39 -10.44
CA SER A 240 38.60 -3.84 -10.37
C SER A 240 37.84 -4.48 -9.21
N GLU A 241 37.83 -3.86 -8.03
CA GLU A 241 37.26 -4.45 -6.81
C GLU A 241 35.82 -3.99 -6.56
N CYS A 242 35.47 -2.76 -6.93
CA CYS A 242 34.21 -2.11 -6.55
C CYS A 242 33.19 -2.03 -7.71
N GLY A 243 33.59 -2.44 -8.91
CA GLY A 243 32.81 -2.37 -10.15
C GLY A 243 32.67 -0.94 -10.70
N PRO A 244 31.79 -0.71 -11.70
CA PRO A 244 31.59 0.61 -12.29
C PRO A 244 30.98 1.60 -11.28
N LEU A 245 31.58 2.76 -11.12
CA LEU A 245 31.15 3.85 -10.25
C LEU A 245 30.85 5.10 -11.09
N THR A 246 30.07 6.04 -10.55
CA THR A 246 29.75 7.29 -11.26
C THR A 246 29.92 8.48 -10.33
N LEU A 247 30.83 9.39 -10.68
CA LEU A 247 31.10 10.63 -9.98
C LEU A 247 30.36 11.78 -10.66
N SER A 248 29.34 12.32 -10.02
CA SER A 248 28.57 13.47 -10.53
C SER A 248 28.70 14.72 -9.65
N ARG A 249 29.18 14.58 -8.41
CA ARG A 249 29.31 15.71 -7.48
C ARG A 249 30.62 16.42 -7.74
N GLY A 250 30.58 17.75 -7.88
CA GLY A 250 31.76 18.55 -8.23
C GLY A 250 32.15 18.48 -9.72
N VAL A 251 31.35 17.77 -10.53
CA VAL A 251 31.57 17.63 -11.97
C VAL A 251 30.56 18.50 -12.73
N ASP A 252 31.07 19.33 -13.63
CA ASP A 252 30.31 20.16 -14.56
C ASP A 252 30.76 19.90 -16.00
N SER A 253 30.10 20.55 -16.96
CA SER A 253 30.39 20.35 -18.39
C SER A 253 31.76 20.88 -18.81
N GLU A 254 32.35 21.77 -18.01
CA GLU A 254 33.65 22.38 -18.30
C GLU A 254 34.80 21.53 -17.74
N ASN A 255 34.57 20.85 -16.61
CA ASN A 255 35.60 20.12 -15.89
C ASN A 255 35.57 18.59 -16.09
N GLN A 256 34.47 18.00 -16.59
CA GLN A 256 34.31 16.54 -16.68
C GLN A 256 35.46 15.83 -17.40
N ASP A 257 35.97 16.41 -18.50
CA ASP A 257 37.07 15.83 -19.27
C ASP A 257 38.41 15.96 -18.54
N ALA A 258 38.60 17.04 -17.79
CA ALA A 258 39.79 17.22 -16.96
C ALA A 258 39.80 16.22 -15.81
N VAL A 259 38.67 16.07 -15.11
CA VAL A 259 38.50 15.10 -14.01
C VAL A 259 38.71 13.67 -14.50
N ALA A 260 38.07 13.29 -15.62
CA ALA A 260 38.25 11.97 -16.21
C ALA A 260 39.72 11.69 -16.56
N ARG A 261 40.43 12.64 -17.19
CA ARG A 261 41.85 12.47 -17.53
C ARG A 261 42.76 12.38 -16.30
N THR A 262 42.47 13.13 -15.24
CA THR A 262 43.24 13.05 -13.98
C THR A 262 43.09 11.67 -13.36
N LEU A 263 41.85 11.18 -13.26
CA LEU A 263 41.58 9.85 -12.72
C LEU A 263 42.20 8.73 -13.57
N ASN A 264 42.16 8.85 -14.90
CA ASN A 264 42.76 7.85 -15.81
C ASN A 264 44.30 7.79 -15.74
N ARG A 265 44.95 8.89 -15.32
CA ARG A 265 46.42 8.96 -15.19
C ARG A 265 46.92 8.49 -13.84
N THR A 266 46.04 8.38 -12.85
CA THR A 266 46.45 8.04 -11.50
C THR A 266 46.34 6.52 -11.35
N GLU A 267 47.49 5.87 -11.31
CA GLU A 267 47.59 4.42 -11.14
C GLU A 267 47.67 4.08 -9.65
N GLY A 268 46.93 3.06 -9.22
CA GLY A 268 47.00 2.52 -7.87
C GLY A 268 45.69 2.59 -7.08
N PRO A 269 45.72 2.19 -5.79
CA PRO A 269 44.56 2.16 -4.93
C PRO A 269 44.11 3.58 -4.55
N HIS A 270 42.83 3.87 -4.79
CA HIS A 270 42.16 5.11 -4.46
C HIS A 270 41.12 4.92 -3.37
N VAL A 271 41.02 5.87 -2.44
CA VAL A 271 40.01 5.90 -1.39
C VAL A 271 38.79 6.68 -1.87
N PHE A 272 37.70 5.94 -2.12
CA PHE A 272 36.40 6.49 -2.45
C PHE A 272 35.55 6.65 -1.20
N THR A 273 34.92 7.80 -1.03
CA THR A 273 33.84 7.98 -0.04
C THR A 273 32.50 7.74 -0.72
N VAL A 274 31.83 6.64 -0.39
CA VAL A 274 30.57 6.19 -1.00
C VAL A 274 29.42 6.14 0.01
N GLY A 275 28.19 6.20 -0.49
CA GLY A 275 26.99 5.93 0.31
C GLY A 275 26.95 4.47 0.78
N GLY A 276 26.91 4.23 2.08
CA GLY A 276 27.03 2.90 2.66
C GLY A 276 25.83 1.98 2.36
N GLY A 277 24.62 2.54 2.23
CA GLY A 277 23.43 1.76 1.95
C GLY A 277 23.40 1.26 0.51
N SER A 278 23.58 2.15 -0.47
CA SER A 278 23.65 1.78 -1.88
C SER A 278 24.83 0.87 -2.18
N PHE A 279 26.00 1.08 -1.55
CA PHE A 279 27.15 0.20 -1.67
C PHE A 279 26.86 -1.20 -1.11
N TRP A 280 26.26 -1.30 0.09
CA TRP A 280 25.90 -2.58 0.68
C TRP A 280 24.92 -3.36 -0.20
N PHE A 281 23.87 -2.71 -0.72
CA PHE A 281 22.90 -3.34 -1.60
C PHE A 281 23.57 -3.89 -2.86
N ARG A 282 24.44 -3.11 -3.48
CA ARG A 282 25.15 -3.54 -4.68
C ARG A 282 26.01 -4.78 -4.41
N THR A 283 26.77 -4.78 -3.32
CA THR A 283 27.68 -5.88 -2.96
C THR A 283 26.93 -7.16 -2.62
N HIS A 284 25.77 -7.06 -1.95
CA HIS A 284 25.01 -8.23 -1.50
C HIS A 284 23.91 -8.67 -2.45
N THR A 285 23.53 -7.84 -3.43
CA THR A 285 22.51 -8.17 -4.42
C THR A 285 22.97 -7.95 -5.88
N PRO A 286 24.12 -8.51 -6.30
CA PRO A 286 24.69 -8.28 -7.62
C PRO A 286 23.81 -8.78 -8.79
N TRP A 287 22.86 -9.68 -8.52
CA TRP A 287 21.91 -10.19 -9.52
C TRP A 287 20.79 -9.20 -9.86
N LEU A 288 20.55 -8.18 -9.02
CA LEU A 288 19.56 -7.15 -9.29
C LEU A 288 20.17 -6.06 -10.19
N ARG A 289 19.91 -6.18 -11.49
CA ARG A 289 20.37 -5.21 -12.52
C ARG A 289 19.84 -3.77 -12.36
N PHE A 290 18.89 -3.56 -11.44
CA PHE A 290 18.25 -2.27 -11.21
C PHE A 290 18.73 -1.57 -9.92
N VAL A 291 19.71 -2.14 -9.21
CA VAL A 291 20.31 -1.44 -8.05
C VAL A 291 21.08 -0.23 -8.60
N PRO A 292 20.72 1.00 -8.20
CA PRO A 292 21.43 2.18 -8.65
C PRO A 292 22.88 2.15 -8.17
N ALA A 293 23.79 2.69 -8.98
CA ALA A 293 25.19 2.84 -8.58
C ALA A 293 25.27 3.68 -7.30
N PRO A 294 26.19 3.34 -6.37
CA PRO A 294 26.31 4.09 -5.14
C PRO A 294 26.74 5.54 -5.42
N THR A 295 26.20 6.46 -4.63
CA THR A 295 26.58 7.87 -4.74
C THR A 295 28.02 8.04 -4.24
N ILE A 296 28.89 8.62 -5.07
CA ILE A 296 30.25 9.00 -4.67
C ILE A 296 30.22 10.43 -4.13
N TYR A 297 30.78 10.61 -2.94
CA TYR A 297 30.89 11.91 -2.27
C TYR A 297 32.24 12.58 -2.53
N SER A 298 33.32 11.80 -2.58
CA SER A 298 34.66 12.27 -2.88
C SER A 298 35.57 11.10 -3.27
N VAL A 299 36.67 11.43 -3.95
CA VAL A 299 37.77 10.52 -4.27
C VAL A 299 39.07 11.21 -3.83
N ASP A 300 40.01 10.48 -3.26
CA ASP A 300 41.32 11.03 -2.96
C ASP A 300 42.06 11.49 -4.23
N GLY A 301 42.72 12.63 -4.16
CA GLY A 301 43.45 13.22 -5.29
C GLY A 301 42.60 14.02 -6.29
N VAL A 302 41.28 14.09 -6.11
CA VAL A 302 40.38 14.94 -6.90
C VAL A 302 39.42 15.68 -5.98
N GLY A 303 39.56 17.01 -5.89
CA GLY A 303 38.73 17.91 -5.09
C GLY A 303 38.01 18.93 -5.96
#